data_AF-A0AA40I3A2-F1
#
_entry.id   AF-A0AA40I3A2-F1
#
_cell.length_a   1.000
_cell.length_b   1.000
_cell.length_c   1.000
_cell.angle_alpha   90.00
_cell.angle_beta   90.00
_cell.angle_gamma   90.00
#
_symmetry.space_group_name_H-M   'P 1'
#
loop_
_entity.id
_entity.type
_entity.pdbx_description
1 polymer ?
#
loop_
_entity_poly.entity_id
_entity_poly.type
_entity_poly.pdbx_seq_one_letter_code
_entity_poly.pdbx_strand_id
1 'polypeptide(L)'
;MASLPLQLAGLGAVLGAALAAAALLLISFVAFVTATEMPPLHRHEEEKFFLNARGQKETLPSIRDSPTKQLSIVVPSYNEEKRLPIMMDEALGYLEERQKQDPTFTYEVIVVDDGSKDQTSKVAFKYCQKYGSDKIRVITLVKNRGKGGAIKMGVFSSRGEKILMADADGATKFPDVEKLEKGLNDLQPWPVSIRIYIKP
;
A
#
# COMPACT_ATOMS: atom_id res chain seq x y z
N MET A 1 29.22 -15.52 -63.43
CA MET A 1 29.59 -14.52 -62.40
C MET A 1 28.34 -13.81 -61.88
N ALA A 2 27.43 -14.52 -61.19
CA ALA A 2 26.14 -13.94 -60.75
C ALA A 2 25.74 -14.35 -59.30
N SER A 3 26.70 -14.70 -58.45
CA SER A 3 26.44 -15.24 -57.09
C SER A 3 26.81 -14.29 -55.94
N LEU A 4 27.66 -13.30 -56.17
CA LEU A 4 28.12 -12.36 -55.12
C LEU A 4 27.00 -11.50 -54.47
N PRO A 5 26.05 -10.89 -55.21
CA PRO A 5 25.07 -9.99 -54.61
C PRO A 5 24.03 -10.72 -53.74
N LEU A 6 23.76 -12.00 -54.03
CA LEU A 6 22.82 -12.82 -53.25
C LEU A 6 23.43 -13.24 -51.90
N GLN A 7 24.74 -13.47 -51.84
CA GLN A 7 25.46 -13.80 -50.60
C GLN A 7 25.57 -12.60 -49.63
N LEU A 8 25.77 -11.39 -50.15
CA LEU A 8 25.79 -10.15 -49.34
C LEU A 8 24.42 -9.83 -48.73
N ALA A 9 23.33 -10.06 -49.46
CA ALA A 9 21.97 -9.85 -48.96
C ALA A 9 21.61 -10.82 -47.82
N GLY A 10 22.01 -12.10 -47.93
CA GLY A 10 21.81 -13.09 -46.86
C GLY A 10 22.59 -12.77 -45.58
N LEU A 11 23.82 -12.27 -45.72
CA LEU A 11 24.64 -11.87 -44.58
C LEU A 11 24.02 -10.69 -43.81
N GLY A 12 23.48 -9.70 -44.52
CA GLY A 12 22.80 -8.56 -43.93
C GLY A 12 21.53 -8.94 -43.15
N ALA A 13 20.74 -9.88 -43.67
CA ALA A 13 19.55 -10.39 -42.99
C ALA A 13 19.89 -11.13 -41.69
N VAL A 14 20.95 -11.96 -41.71
CA VAL A 14 21.43 -12.69 -40.52
C VAL A 14 21.98 -11.72 -39.48
N LEU A 15 22.74 -10.70 -39.89
CA LEU A 15 23.28 -9.69 -38.97
C LEU A 15 22.14 -8.88 -38.32
N GLY A 16 21.14 -8.48 -39.10
CA GLY A 16 19.96 -7.77 -38.60
C GLY A 16 19.15 -8.60 -37.60
N ALA A 17 18.93 -9.89 -37.89
CA ALA A 17 18.25 -10.80 -36.97
C ALA A 17 19.04 -11.02 -35.66
N ALA A 18 20.37 -11.16 -35.75
CA ALA A 18 21.24 -11.29 -34.58
C ALA A 18 21.22 -10.04 -33.69
N LEU A 19 21.25 -8.84 -34.28
CA LEU A 19 21.15 -7.58 -33.55
C LEU A 19 19.78 -7.43 -32.87
N ALA A 20 18.69 -7.80 -33.55
CA ALA A 20 17.35 -7.77 -32.97
C ALA A 20 17.21 -8.76 -31.79
N ALA A 21 17.75 -9.96 -31.92
CA ALA A 21 17.77 -10.95 -30.83
C ALA A 21 18.60 -10.47 -29.64
N ALA A 22 19.78 -9.87 -29.88
CA ALA A 22 20.60 -9.29 -28.82
C ALA A 22 19.90 -8.12 -28.11
N ALA A 23 19.19 -7.26 -28.85
CA ALA A 23 18.40 -6.18 -28.28
C ALA A 23 17.24 -6.72 -27.41
N LEU A 24 16.54 -7.75 -27.88
CA LEU A 24 15.48 -8.41 -27.10
C LEU A 24 16.02 -9.03 -25.81
N LEU A 25 17.15 -9.75 -25.89
CA LEU A 25 17.80 -10.33 -24.70
C LEU A 25 18.23 -9.24 -23.70
N LEU A 26 18.78 -8.13 -24.19
CA LEU A 26 19.15 -6.99 -23.34
C LEU A 26 17.91 -6.37 -22.67
N ILE A 27 16.83 -6.16 -23.41
CA ILE A 27 15.57 -5.64 -22.86
C ILE A 27 15.00 -6.60 -21.81
N SER A 28 14.96 -7.91 -22.10
CA SER A 28 14.50 -8.92 -21.15
C SER A 28 15.38 -8.99 -19.90
N PHE A 29 16.71 -8.84 -20.05
CA PHE A 29 17.63 -8.82 -18.92
C PHE A 29 17.42 -7.56 -18.05
N VAL A 30 17.32 -6.38 -18.65
CA VAL A 30 17.01 -5.13 -17.93
C VAL A 30 15.65 -5.23 -17.24
N ALA A 31 14.64 -5.78 -17.91
CA ALA A 31 13.32 -6.01 -17.32
C ALA A 31 13.40 -7.01 -16.15
N PHE A 32 14.18 -8.08 -16.28
CA PHE A 32 14.37 -9.06 -15.22
C PHE A 32 15.07 -8.46 -13.99
N VAL A 33 16.16 -7.70 -14.19
CA VAL A 33 16.89 -7.04 -13.11
C VAL A 33 16.03 -5.98 -12.42
N THR A 34 15.31 -5.16 -13.19
CA THR A 34 14.44 -4.12 -12.61
C THR A 34 13.14 -4.65 -12.00
N ALA A 35 12.63 -5.81 -12.45
CA ALA A 35 11.44 -6.43 -11.88
C ALA A 35 11.72 -7.25 -10.61
N THR A 36 12.96 -7.71 -10.40
CA THR A 36 13.32 -8.55 -9.26
C THR A 36 13.73 -7.76 -8.02
N GLU A 37 14.22 -6.53 -8.18
CA GLU A 37 14.52 -5.65 -7.05
C GLU A 37 13.33 -4.74 -6.71
N MET A 38 12.64 -5.03 -5.59
CA MET A 38 11.72 -4.04 -5.02
C MET A 38 12.51 -2.79 -4.63
N PRO A 39 12.07 -1.58 -5.03
CA PRO A 39 12.74 -0.34 -4.65
C PRO A 39 12.84 -0.27 -3.11
N PRO A 40 14.04 0.01 -2.56
CA PRO A 40 14.21 0.06 -1.11
C PRO A 40 13.28 1.10 -0.51
N LEU A 41 12.61 0.73 0.58
CA LEU A 41 11.74 1.64 1.30
C LEU A 41 12.61 2.65 2.05
N HIS A 42 12.81 3.83 1.47
CA HIS A 42 13.53 4.90 2.14
C HIS A 42 12.64 5.51 3.24
N ARG A 43 13.00 5.27 4.51
CA ARG A 43 12.37 5.90 5.68
C ARG A 43 13.34 6.88 6.29
N HIS A 44 12.87 8.10 6.57
CA HIS A 44 13.60 9.01 7.46
C HIS A 44 13.60 8.44 8.89
N GLU A 45 14.55 8.84 9.73
CA GLU A 45 14.64 8.35 11.12
C GLU A 45 13.37 8.67 11.92
N GLU A 46 12.75 9.81 11.64
CA GLU A 46 11.47 10.24 12.23
C GLU A 46 10.30 9.35 11.80
N GLU A 47 10.36 8.76 10.60
CA GLU A 47 9.32 7.91 10.01
C GLU A 47 9.44 6.44 10.43
N LYS A 48 10.38 6.11 11.32
CA LYS A 48 10.48 4.77 11.93
C LYS A 48 9.57 4.62 13.16
N PHE A 49 9.03 5.74 13.66
CA PHE A 49 8.23 5.79 14.87
C PHE A 49 6.86 6.40 14.60
N PHE A 50 5.91 6.07 15.46
CA PHE A 50 4.63 6.76 15.56
C PHE A 50 4.37 7.17 17.01
N LEU A 51 3.44 8.10 17.22
CA LEU A 51 3.00 8.46 18.58
C LEU A 51 1.84 7.56 19.00
N ASN A 52 1.99 6.91 20.14
CA ASN A 52 0.90 6.16 20.76
C ASN A 52 -0.18 7.10 21.32
N ALA A 53 -1.29 6.55 21.82
CA ALA A 53 -2.39 7.36 22.36
C ALA A 53 -1.99 8.28 23.54
N ARG A 54 -0.85 8.01 24.20
CA ARG A 54 -0.28 8.83 25.28
C ARG A 54 0.73 9.87 24.79
N GLY A 55 0.98 9.93 23.49
CA GLY A 55 1.98 10.82 22.88
C GLY A 55 3.43 10.32 23.01
N GLN A 56 3.64 9.05 23.35
CA GLN A 56 4.97 8.44 23.45
C GLN A 56 5.36 7.81 22.11
N LYS A 57 6.66 7.85 21.76
CA LYS A 57 7.16 7.24 20.53
C LYS A 57 7.21 5.72 20.65
N GLU A 58 6.65 5.03 19.67
CA GLU A 58 6.73 3.57 19.50
C GLU A 58 7.23 3.23 18.09
N THR A 59 7.93 2.12 17.94
CA THR A 59 8.45 1.66 16.64
C THR A 59 7.31 1.17 15.74
N LEU A 60 7.39 1.47 14.44
CA LEU A 60 6.46 0.90 13.49
C LEU A 60 6.71 -0.61 13.31
N PRO A 61 5.65 -1.44 13.26
CA PRO A 61 5.74 -2.83 12.86
C PRO A 61 6.10 -2.94 11.39
N SER A 62 6.46 -4.16 10.98
CA SER A 62 6.82 -4.51 9.61
C SER A 62 5.75 -5.40 9.01
N ILE A 63 5.49 -5.22 7.72
CA ILE A 63 4.66 -6.15 6.93
C ILE A 63 5.21 -7.60 6.91
N ARG A 64 6.47 -7.79 7.32
CA ARG A 64 7.11 -9.10 7.42
C ARG A 64 6.85 -9.79 8.76
N ASP A 65 6.28 -9.08 9.74
CA ASP A 65 5.92 -9.65 11.03
C ASP A 65 4.69 -10.56 10.87
N SER A 66 4.49 -11.51 11.79
CA SER A 66 3.27 -12.31 11.80
C SER A 66 2.04 -11.41 12.01
N PRO A 67 0.96 -11.58 11.24
CA PRO A 67 -0.22 -10.74 11.39
C PRO A 67 -0.81 -10.81 12.79
N THR A 68 -1.15 -9.66 13.36
CA THR A 68 -1.84 -9.54 14.67
C THR A 68 -3.25 -8.95 14.53
N LYS A 69 -3.65 -8.59 13.30
CA LYS A 69 -4.98 -8.08 12.95
C LYS A 69 -5.52 -8.86 11.75
N GLN A 70 -6.83 -8.95 11.62
CA GLN A 70 -7.43 -9.51 10.41
C GLN A 70 -7.44 -8.49 9.26
N LEU A 71 -7.66 -7.20 9.58
CA LEU A 71 -7.75 -6.13 8.59
C LEU A 71 -6.95 -4.89 9.00
N SER A 72 -6.05 -4.43 8.14
CA SER A 72 -5.46 -3.08 8.21
C SER A 72 -6.07 -2.20 7.15
N ILE A 73 -6.58 -1.02 7.53
CA ILE A 73 -7.06 -0.01 6.60
C ILE A 73 -6.01 1.10 6.51
N VAL A 74 -5.44 1.32 5.34
CA VAL A 74 -4.48 2.39 5.06
C VAL A 74 -5.22 3.57 4.44
N VAL A 75 -5.12 4.72 5.11
CA VAL A 75 -5.75 5.97 4.68
C VAL A 75 -4.65 6.97 4.34
N PRO A 76 -4.25 7.10 3.06
CA PRO A 76 -3.36 8.19 2.67
C PRO A 76 -4.08 9.54 2.84
N SER A 77 -3.40 10.54 3.37
CA SER A 77 -3.99 11.85 3.64
C SER A 77 -3.00 12.97 3.34
N TYR A 78 -3.45 14.01 2.63
CA TYR A 78 -2.70 15.24 2.42
C TYR A 78 -3.64 16.44 2.39
N ASN A 79 -3.55 17.30 3.40
CA ASN A 79 -4.45 18.43 3.62
C ASN A 79 -5.94 18.04 3.70
N GLU A 80 -6.24 17.08 4.58
CA GLU A 80 -7.56 16.46 4.75
C GLU A 80 -8.25 16.81 6.06
N GLU A 81 -7.85 17.88 6.76
CA GLU A 81 -8.34 18.19 8.12
C GLU A 81 -9.88 18.25 8.24
N LYS A 82 -10.59 18.58 7.14
CA LYS A 82 -12.06 18.69 7.08
C LYS A 82 -12.76 17.41 6.62
N ARG A 83 -12.16 16.65 5.71
CA ARG A 83 -12.78 15.45 5.12
C ARG A 83 -12.48 14.20 5.94
N LEU A 84 -11.28 14.10 6.49
CA LEU A 84 -10.82 12.95 7.27
C LEU A 84 -11.77 12.60 8.43
N PRO A 85 -12.29 13.53 9.25
CA PRO A 85 -13.21 13.19 10.34
C PRO A 85 -14.45 12.43 9.88
N ILE A 86 -15.06 12.87 8.77
CA ILE A 86 -16.31 12.29 8.25
C ILE A 86 -16.07 10.83 7.85
N MET A 87 -15.00 10.57 7.11
CA MET A 87 -14.62 9.22 6.70
C MET A 87 -14.25 8.36 7.91
N MET A 88 -13.47 8.90 8.86
CA MET A 88 -13.07 8.16 10.07
C MET A 88 -14.28 7.80 10.95
N ASP A 89 -15.25 8.70 11.11
CA ASP A 89 -16.47 8.42 11.88
C ASP A 89 -17.31 7.32 11.23
N GLU A 90 -17.48 7.35 9.91
CA GLU A 90 -18.17 6.28 9.16
C GLU A 90 -17.42 4.94 9.27
N ALA A 91 -16.11 4.95 9.01
CA ALA A 91 -15.24 3.79 9.05
C ALA A 91 -15.31 3.10 10.42
N LEU A 92 -15.09 3.87 11.49
CA LEU A 92 -15.05 3.34 12.85
C LEU A 92 -16.44 2.91 13.33
N GLY A 93 -17.50 3.60 12.92
CA GLY A 93 -18.87 3.16 13.20
C GLY A 93 -19.12 1.74 12.67
N TYR A 94 -18.74 1.48 11.41
CA TYR A 94 -18.87 0.16 10.81
C TYR A 94 -17.93 -0.87 11.44
N LEU A 95 -16.64 -0.55 11.63
CA LEU A 95 -15.64 -1.48 12.15
C LEU A 95 -15.90 -1.87 13.62
N GLU A 96 -16.34 -0.93 14.45
CA GLU A 96 -16.74 -1.21 15.84
C GLU A 96 -18.00 -2.07 15.89
N GLU A 97 -18.99 -1.82 15.03
CA GLU A 97 -20.21 -2.63 14.96
C GLU A 97 -19.89 -4.07 14.54
N ARG A 98 -19.05 -4.23 13.51
CA ARG A 98 -18.57 -5.54 13.07
C ARG A 98 -17.82 -6.29 14.17
N GLN A 99 -16.95 -5.60 14.91
CA GLN A 99 -16.24 -6.20 16.05
C GLN A 99 -17.18 -6.60 17.21
N LYS A 100 -18.27 -5.86 17.43
CA LYS A 100 -19.28 -6.27 18.43
C LYS A 100 -20.02 -7.54 18.01
N GLN A 101 -20.32 -7.67 16.73
CA GLN A 101 -21.01 -8.84 16.18
C GLN A 101 -20.10 -10.08 16.12
N ASP A 102 -18.81 -9.87 15.84
CA ASP A 102 -17.78 -10.90 15.85
C ASP A 102 -16.56 -10.45 16.68
N PRO A 103 -16.44 -10.88 17.95
CA PRO A 103 -15.31 -10.50 18.81
C PRO A 103 -13.95 -11.00 18.32
N THR A 104 -13.91 -11.97 17.41
CA THR A 104 -12.66 -12.43 16.79
C THR A 104 -12.19 -11.46 15.69
N PHE A 105 -13.09 -10.60 15.21
CA PHE A 105 -12.77 -9.57 14.25
C PHE A 105 -11.87 -8.49 14.88
N THR A 106 -10.66 -8.38 14.34
CA THR A 106 -9.67 -7.40 14.77
C THR A 106 -9.22 -6.56 13.59
N TYR A 107 -9.14 -5.26 13.81
CA TYR A 107 -8.79 -4.31 12.78
C TYR A 107 -7.80 -3.26 13.29
N GLU A 108 -7.21 -2.53 12.36
CA GLU A 108 -6.57 -1.25 12.61
C GLU A 108 -6.78 -0.28 11.45
N VAL A 109 -6.75 1.01 11.74
CA VAL A 109 -6.73 2.10 10.75
C VAL A 109 -5.41 2.84 10.87
N ILE A 110 -4.70 2.95 9.75
CA ILE A 110 -3.40 3.62 9.65
C ILE A 110 -3.61 4.86 8.77
N VAL A 111 -3.71 6.01 9.41
CA VAL A 111 -3.71 7.30 8.71
C VAL A 111 -2.27 7.67 8.39
N VAL A 112 -1.95 7.83 7.11
CA VAL A 112 -0.63 8.25 6.65
C VAL A 112 -0.73 9.69 6.17
N ASP A 113 -0.30 10.62 7.00
CA ASP A 113 -0.19 12.03 6.65
C ASP A 113 1.06 12.24 5.77
N ASP A 114 0.84 12.51 4.49
CA ASP A 114 1.85 12.72 3.46
C ASP A 114 2.45 14.14 3.51
N GLY A 115 2.89 14.56 4.69
CA GLY A 115 3.50 15.87 4.92
C GLY A 115 2.54 17.05 4.72
N SER A 116 1.31 16.95 5.25
CA SER A 116 0.31 18.03 5.21
C SER A 116 0.81 19.33 5.82
N LYS A 117 0.23 20.44 5.35
CA LYS A 117 0.49 21.80 5.84
C LYS A 117 -0.61 22.31 6.77
N ASP A 118 -1.69 21.55 6.90
CA ASP A 118 -2.85 21.85 7.74
C ASP A 118 -2.84 21.00 9.03
N GLN A 119 -3.99 20.86 9.70
CA GLN A 119 -4.11 20.10 10.94
C GLN A 119 -4.41 18.60 10.76
N THR A 120 -4.21 18.02 9.57
CA THR A 120 -4.54 16.61 9.25
C THR A 120 -4.00 15.62 10.30
N SER A 121 -2.68 15.60 10.55
CA SER A 121 -2.09 14.74 11.60
C SER A 121 -2.72 14.94 12.98
N LYS A 122 -3.01 16.19 13.37
CA LYS A 122 -3.58 16.52 14.68
C LYS A 122 -5.02 16.01 14.80
N VAL A 123 -5.80 16.13 13.74
CA VAL A 123 -7.16 15.60 13.65
C VAL A 123 -7.14 14.07 13.74
N ALA A 124 -6.30 13.40 12.94
CA ALA A 124 -6.12 11.95 12.99
C ALA A 124 -5.71 11.46 14.38
N PHE A 125 -4.80 12.19 15.03
CA PHE A 125 -4.29 11.81 16.35
C PHE A 125 -5.37 11.82 17.43
N LYS A 126 -6.40 12.67 17.34
CA LYS A 126 -7.55 12.63 18.26
C LYS A 126 -8.27 11.28 18.22
N TYR A 127 -8.36 10.64 17.05
CA TYR A 127 -8.92 9.30 16.92
C TYR A 127 -8.03 8.24 17.58
N CYS A 128 -6.71 8.36 17.44
CA CYS A 128 -5.75 7.53 18.19
C CYS A 128 -5.92 7.66 19.70
N GLN A 129 -6.07 8.88 20.21
CA GLN A 129 -6.33 9.11 21.63
C GLN A 129 -7.67 8.52 22.10
N LYS A 130 -8.71 8.61 21.28
CA LYS A 130 -10.06 8.12 21.59
C LYS A 130 -10.18 6.59 21.56
N TYR A 131 -9.63 5.94 20.54
CA TYR A 131 -9.80 4.50 20.30
C TYR A 131 -8.58 3.65 20.71
N GLY A 132 -7.45 4.29 21.00
CA GLY A 132 -6.19 3.64 21.36
C GLY A 132 -5.29 3.37 20.15
N SER A 133 -3.98 3.34 20.41
CA SER A 133 -2.94 3.09 19.39
C SER A 133 -2.97 1.68 18.80
N ASP A 134 -3.67 0.74 19.45
CA ASP A 134 -3.87 -0.59 18.91
C ASP A 134 -4.91 -0.63 17.77
N LYS A 135 -5.88 0.30 17.76
CA LYS A 135 -6.88 0.43 16.70
C LYS A 135 -6.50 1.49 15.67
N ILE A 136 -5.91 2.61 16.10
CA ILE A 136 -5.62 3.74 15.20
C ILE A 136 -4.16 4.14 15.31
N ARG A 137 -3.47 4.24 14.18
CA ARG A 137 -2.11 4.76 14.10
C ARG A 137 -2.02 5.91 13.11
N VAL A 138 -1.20 6.89 13.45
CA VAL A 138 -0.92 8.05 12.59
C VAL A 138 0.57 8.04 12.24
N ILE A 139 0.87 7.96 10.95
CA ILE A 139 2.23 8.03 10.42
C ILE A 139 2.36 9.37 9.70
N THR A 140 3.24 10.23 10.18
CA THR A 140 3.49 11.54 9.56
C THR A 140 4.79 11.49 8.77
N LEU A 141 4.71 11.72 7.47
CA LEU A 141 5.87 11.75 6.59
C LEU A 141 6.55 13.12 6.65
N VAL A 142 7.88 13.14 6.56
CA VAL A 142 8.68 14.38 6.69
C VAL A 142 8.43 15.33 5.52
N LYS A 143 8.06 14.78 4.36
CA LYS A 143 7.71 15.52 3.15
C LYS A 143 6.65 14.76 2.38
N ASN A 144 5.89 15.49 1.57
CA ASN A 144 4.97 14.90 0.61
C ASN A 144 5.71 14.05 -0.43
N ARG A 145 5.28 12.80 -0.58
CA ARG A 145 5.80 11.78 -1.53
C ARG A 145 4.73 11.33 -2.52
N GLY A 146 3.55 11.94 -2.49
CA GLY A 146 2.37 11.58 -3.25
C GLY A 146 1.64 10.37 -2.67
N LYS A 147 0.40 10.16 -3.15
CA LYS A 147 -0.51 9.08 -2.72
C LYS A 147 0.18 7.70 -2.70
N GLY A 148 0.92 7.35 -3.75
CA GLY A 148 1.63 6.07 -3.82
C GLY A 148 2.71 5.91 -2.73
N GLY A 149 3.40 6.98 -2.36
CA GLY A 149 4.37 6.98 -1.27
C GLY A 149 3.70 6.77 0.08
N ALA A 150 2.60 7.47 0.34
CA ALA A 150 1.81 7.33 1.56
C ALA A 150 1.20 5.91 1.70
N ILE A 151 0.61 5.39 0.61
CA ILE A 151 0.08 4.02 0.58
C ILE A 151 1.18 3.01 0.87
N LYS A 152 2.33 3.14 0.20
CA LYS A 152 3.47 2.26 0.43
C LYS A 152 3.89 2.29 1.91
N MET A 153 3.99 3.47 2.51
CA MET A 153 4.35 3.60 3.93
C MET A 153 3.35 2.93 4.87
N GLY A 154 2.04 3.07 4.62
CA GLY A 154 0.99 2.42 5.40
C GLY A 154 1.01 0.90 5.26
N VAL A 155 1.10 0.40 4.03
CA VAL A 155 1.17 -1.04 3.71
C VAL A 155 2.36 -1.70 4.39
N PHE A 156 3.56 -1.12 4.26
CA PHE A 156 4.77 -1.67 4.88
C PHE A 156 4.78 -1.56 6.42
N SER A 157 3.85 -0.82 7.00
CA SER A 157 3.69 -0.64 8.45
C SER A 157 2.42 -1.30 8.99
N SER A 158 1.75 -2.14 8.20
CA SER A 158 0.50 -2.82 8.56
C SER A 158 0.74 -4.12 9.34
N ARG A 159 -0.19 -4.46 10.23
CA ARG A 159 -0.23 -5.71 11.03
C ARG A 159 -1.32 -6.69 10.59
N GLY A 160 -2.09 -6.32 9.56
CA GLY A 160 -3.25 -7.05 9.07
C GLY A 160 -2.90 -8.17 8.11
N GLU A 161 -3.63 -9.28 8.21
CA GLU A 161 -3.61 -10.34 7.20
C GLU A 161 -4.11 -9.83 5.84
N LYS A 162 -5.14 -8.98 5.89
CA LYS A 162 -5.68 -8.22 4.76
C LYS A 162 -5.36 -6.75 4.94
N ILE A 163 -4.98 -6.08 3.86
CA ILE A 163 -4.69 -4.65 3.84
C ILE A 163 -5.61 -3.99 2.82
N LEU A 164 -6.43 -3.04 3.24
CA LEU A 164 -7.31 -2.26 2.37
C LEU A 164 -6.82 -0.81 2.33
N MET A 165 -6.73 -0.23 1.15
CA MET A 165 -6.61 1.22 1.01
C MET A 165 -7.99 1.88 0.91
N ALA A 166 -8.20 2.95 1.66
CA ALA A 166 -9.41 3.76 1.60
C ALA A 166 -9.06 5.25 1.51
N ASP A 167 -9.72 5.98 0.61
CA ASP A 167 -9.51 7.41 0.46
C ASP A 167 -10.09 8.22 1.62
N ALA A 168 -9.38 9.28 2.01
CA ALA A 168 -9.78 10.18 3.10
C ALA A 168 -11.02 11.02 2.80
N ASP A 169 -11.49 11.05 1.55
CA ASP A 169 -12.67 11.78 1.11
C ASP A 169 -13.98 10.99 1.24
N GLY A 170 -13.91 9.71 1.65
CA GLY A 170 -15.09 8.87 1.84
C GLY A 170 -15.68 8.32 0.54
N ALA A 171 -14.97 8.37 -0.59
CA ALA A 171 -15.42 7.70 -1.83
C ALA A 171 -15.63 6.19 -1.64
N THR A 172 -14.90 5.59 -0.69
CA THR A 172 -15.07 4.18 -0.30
C THR A 172 -16.07 4.03 0.84
N LYS A 173 -17.22 3.42 0.55
CA LYS A 173 -18.19 3.01 1.57
C LYS A 173 -17.77 1.69 2.22
N PHE A 174 -17.70 1.67 3.55
CA PHE A 174 -17.26 0.49 4.30
C PHE A 174 -18.16 -0.76 4.18
N PRO A 175 -19.48 -0.65 3.98
CA PRO A 175 -20.31 -1.82 3.65
C PRO A 175 -19.90 -2.56 2.37
N ASP A 176 -19.15 -1.93 1.45
CA ASP A 176 -18.63 -2.63 0.28
C ASP A 176 -17.43 -3.53 0.60
N VAL A 177 -16.82 -3.39 1.78
CA VAL A 177 -15.69 -4.23 2.22
C VAL A 177 -16.13 -5.68 2.35
N GLU A 178 -17.31 -5.95 2.90
CA GLU A 178 -17.87 -7.31 2.97
C GLU A 178 -18.10 -7.93 1.60
N LYS A 179 -18.61 -7.16 0.64
CA LYS A 179 -18.81 -7.63 -0.73
C LYS A 179 -17.47 -8.01 -1.37
N LEU A 180 -16.45 -7.18 -1.17
CA LEU A 180 -15.10 -7.44 -1.65
C LEU A 180 -14.54 -8.71 -0.99
N GLU A 181 -14.61 -8.82 0.34
CA GLU A 181 -14.14 -10.01 1.07
C GLU A 181 -14.82 -11.29 0.62
N LYS A 182 -16.14 -11.25 0.37
CA LYS A 182 -16.89 -12.39 -0.14
C LYS A 182 -16.39 -12.80 -1.52
N GLY A 183 -16.30 -11.86 -2.47
CA GLY A 183 -15.81 -12.16 -3.81
C GLY A 183 -14.38 -12.72 -3.83
N LEU A 184 -13.54 -12.32 -2.87
CA LEU A 184 -12.18 -12.84 -2.73
C LEU A 184 -12.13 -14.26 -2.17
N ASN A 185 -13.05 -14.61 -1.28
CA ASN A 185 -13.17 -15.97 -0.78
C ASN A 185 -13.63 -16.92 -1.89
N ASP A 186 -14.48 -16.45 -2.80
CA ASP A 186 -14.97 -17.21 -3.95
C ASP A 186 -13.87 -17.49 -5.00
N LEU A 187 -12.77 -16.71 -5.01
CA LEU A 187 -11.65 -16.84 -5.96
C LEU A 187 -10.51 -17.76 -5.47
N GLN A 188 -10.67 -18.46 -4.34
CA GLN A 188 -9.65 -19.37 -3.81
C GLN A 188 -9.50 -20.65 -4.67
N PRO A 189 -8.28 -21.22 -4.81
CA PRO A 189 -7.06 -20.90 -4.05
C PRO A 189 -6.14 -19.87 -4.75
N TRP A 190 -5.70 -18.85 -4.00
CA TRP A 190 -4.63 -17.91 -4.38
C TRP A 190 -3.38 -18.14 -3.50
N PRO A 191 -2.15 -17.90 -4.02
CA PRO A 191 -0.92 -18.07 -3.25
C PRO A 191 -0.90 -17.19 -1.98
N VAL A 192 -0.50 -17.82 -0.88
CA VAL A 192 -0.72 -17.37 0.50
C VAL A 192 0.46 -16.50 0.97
N SER A 193 0.47 -15.22 0.61
CA SER A 193 1.38 -14.26 1.25
C SER A 193 0.88 -12.83 1.04
N ILE A 194 0.25 -12.26 2.07
CA ILE A 194 -0.18 -10.86 2.19
C ILE A 194 -1.20 -10.43 1.13
N ARG A 195 -2.43 -10.17 1.58
CA ARG A 195 -3.54 -9.73 0.74
C ARG A 195 -3.61 -8.19 0.73
N ILE A 196 -3.01 -7.52 -0.27
CA ILE A 196 -3.10 -6.06 -0.46
C ILE A 196 -4.24 -5.73 -1.42
N TYR A 197 -5.17 -4.88 -0.99
CA TYR A 197 -6.33 -4.41 -1.75
C TYR A 197 -6.27 -2.90 -1.92
N ILE A 198 -6.33 -2.45 -3.17
CA ILE A 198 -6.37 -1.05 -3.56
C ILE A 198 -7.72 -0.84 -4.23
N LYS A 199 -8.67 -0.18 -3.55
CA LYS A 199 -9.90 0.30 -4.21
C LYS A 199 -9.58 1.69 -4.76
N PRO A 200 -9.59 1.90 -6.09
CA PRO A 200 -9.38 3.21 -6.70
C PRO A 200 -10.59 4.14 -6.52
#